data_AF-A0A1G2DGB1-F1
#
_entry.id   AF-A0A1G2DGB1-F1
#
_cell.length_a   1.000
_cell.length_b   1.000
_cell.length_c   1.000
_cell.angle_alpha   90.00
_cell.angle_beta   90.00
_cell.angle_gamma   90.00
#
_symmetry.space_group_name_H-M   'P 1'
#
loop_
_entity.id
_entity.type
_entity.pdbx_description
1 polymer ?
#
loop_
_entity_poly.entity_id
_entity_poly.type
_entity_poly.pdbx_seq_one_letter_code
_entity_poly.pdbx_strand_id
1 'polypeptide(L)'
;MNQHIRQFQQAHCGQPQYKKGFANIKVIGAIVLLIGVVGFVFISTRPAPTNPLSDSTPAPVISYADETQYLIFGIKTADVIYEAPKDQTFNVIDKEVEEVITRVGAIGDGKQRQLGFMVILPPWVVEKAMPGKLEWVIKQSFEVAKKRNVAVYFSVISHLVWDSRPDLWNWFDPNQPGYNLQNKKNVEWTDWEGTPVKARYSLQIGTKTKPHMCYNSTQIKSEITRIVSAILAPAIKDGINDLKKNEKEHLFAGLTLTDELSLDDYSVIDQIDKKMGEQMSRDGAAKIRLGYCALTNAGYSKSNPPKDYSDALAKINQEFAAYWGKQFVDAEISMNKLYGHVAAGASGPILQYTNAPIWTAFNDYSRPGWSTYTEGPITDNFNALYQPLKERGSPHWAGTESAPTTLGGETVDPTTYLSWHYNHGATVLMLNAADTYAGGLLTKIIFSPEAVAAYQKFLNGE
;
A
#
# COMPACT_ATOMS: atom_id res chain seq x y z
N MET A 1 15.34 16.13 -13.01
CA MET A 1 14.12 16.56 -12.29
C MET A 1 12.88 15.88 -12.86
N ASN A 2 12.22 16.41 -13.90
CA ASN A 2 10.96 15.88 -14.49
C ASN A 2 11.03 14.44 -15.07
N GLN A 3 12.18 13.76 -15.00
CA GLN A 3 12.36 12.40 -15.50
C GLN A 3 12.10 11.33 -14.43
N HIS A 4 12.38 11.59 -13.15
CA HIS A 4 12.16 10.58 -12.09
C HIS A 4 10.69 10.50 -11.67
N ILE A 5 9.98 11.64 -11.63
CA ILE A 5 8.52 11.64 -11.47
C ILE A 5 7.84 10.90 -12.64
N ARG A 6 8.39 11.02 -13.86
CA ARG A 6 7.94 10.22 -15.02
C ARG A 6 8.25 8.73 -14.93
N GLN A 7 9.26 8.32 -14.17
CA GLN A 7 9.53 6.89 -13.93
C GLN A 7 8.54 6.29 -12.94
N PHE A 8 8.10 7.06 -11.93
CA PHE A 8 6.94 6.70 -11.09
C PHE A 8 5.65 6.60 -11.91
N GLN A 9 5.34 7.65 -12.70
CA GLN A 9 4.16 7.67 -13.59
C GLN A 9 4.13 6.49 -14.60
N GLN A 10 5.29 6.07 -15.13
CA GLN A 10 5.37 4.95 -16.07
C GLN A 10 5.23 3.56 -15.43
N ALA A 11 5.38 3.43 -14.11
CA ALA A 11 5.25 2.16 -13.40
C ALA A 11 3.85 1.94 -12.78
N HIS A 12 3.10 3.02 -12.52
CA HIS A 12 1.76 2.93 -11.92
C HIS A 12 0.59 3.38 -12.82
N CYS A 13 0.83 4.19 -13.86
CA CYS A 13 -0.24 4.75 -14.69
C CYS A 13 -0.15 4.31 -16.17
N GLY A 14 -0.76 3.16 -16.47
CA GLY A 14 -0.84 2.57 -17.81
C GLY A 14 -1.78 3.32 -18.77
N GLN A 15 -1.34 4.48 -19.29
CA GLN A 15 -2.15 5.34 -20.18
C GLN A 15 -1.83 5.15 -21.68
N PRO A 16 -2.81 4.77 -22.54
CA PRO A 16 -2.68 4.83 -23.99
C PRO A 16 -2.60 6.28 -24.51
N GLN A 17 -1.76 6.54 -25.52
CA GLN A 17 -1.57 7.90 -26.03
C GLN A 17 -2.78 8.44 -26.81
N TYR A 18 -3.41 9.50 -26.29
CA TYR A 18 -4.16 10.45 -27.12
C TYR A 18 -3.37 11.74 -27.34
N LYS A 19 -2.89 11.93 -28.56
CA LYS A 19 -2.24 13.18 -29.00
C LYS A 19 -3.26 14.11 -29.65
N LYS A 20 -3.31 15.38 -29.22
CA LYS A 20 -3.56 16.52 -30.12
C LYS A 20 -3.23 17.86 -29.46
N GLY A 21 -2.56 18.73 -30.20
CA GLY A 21 -2.79 20.18 -30.12
C GLY A 21 -2.05 21.00 -29.05
N PHE A 22 -0.72 21.02 -29.07
CA PHE A 22 0.03 22.30 -29.04
C PHE A 22 1.35 22.14 -29.82
N ALA A 23 1.85 23.24 -30.40
CA ALA A 23 2.89 23.21 -31.43
C ALA A 23 4.20 23.88 -30.99
N ASN A 24 5.27 23.54 -31.71
CA ASN A 24 6.56 24.24 -31.76
C ASN A 24 7.42 24.24 -30.48
N ILE A 25 8.18 23.15 -30.30
CA ILE A 25 9.65 23.16 -30.44
C ILE A 25 10.08 21.74 -30.92
N LYS A 26 11.17 21.64 -31.69
CA LYS A 26 11.71 20.39 -32.29
C LYS A 26 13.21 20.25 -31.92
N VAL A 27 13.82 19.10 -32.28
CA VAL A 27 15.28 18.76 -32.20
C VAL A 27 15.69 18.41 -30.75
N ILE A 28 16.06 17.18 -30.31
CA ILE A 28 16.42 15.83 -30.85
C ILE A 28 15.80 14.76 -29.88
N GLY A 29 15.57 13.46 -30.13
CA GLY A 29 15.71 12.54 -31.28
C GLY A 29 16.55 11.25 -30.96
N ALA A 30 16.24 10.02 -31.39
CA ALA A 30 14.95 9.42 -31.80
C ALA A 30 15.00 7.86 -31.71
N ILE A 31 14.04 7.27 -30.96
CA ILE A 31 13.31 6.00 -31.25
C ILE A 31 14.08 4.65 -31.30
N VAL A 32 13.79 3.78 -30.31
CA VAL A 32 13.07 2.46 -30.38
C VAL A 32 12.46 2.23 -28.96
N LEU A 33 11.22 1.81 -28.66
CA LEU A 33 10.00 1.38 -29.38
C LEU A 33 9.81 -0.15 -29.65
N LEU A 34 9.47 -0.94 -28.61
CA LEU A 34 8.63 -2.17 -28.70
C LEU A 34 8.31 -2.79 -27.32
N ILE A 35 7.08 -2.62 -26.81
CA ILE A 35 6.30 -3.65 -26.07
C ILE A 35 4.83 -3.45 -26.47
N GLY A 36 4.13 -4.53 -26.82
CA GLY A 36 2.73 -4.50 -27.25
C GLY A 36 1.74 -4.90 -26.15
N VAL A 37 0.47 -4.60 -26.39
CA VAL A 37 -0.67 -5.03 -25.57
C VAL A 37 -0.79 -6.56 -25.58
N VAL A 38 -0.77 -7.20 -24.40
CA VAL A 38 -1.59 -8.39 -24.12
C VAL A 38 -1.97 -8.39 -22.63
N GLY A 39 -3.26 -8.59 -22.34
CA GLY A 39 -3.74 -8.90 -21.00
C GLY A 39 -4.01 -10.40 -20.85
N PHE A 40 -3.62 -10.97 -19.72
CA PHE A 40 -4.01 -12.30 -19.22
C PHE A 40 -4.24 -12.11 -17.72
N VAL A 41 -5.33 -12.55 -17.07
CA VAL A 41 -6.17 -13.75 -17.25
C VAL A 41 -5.40 -15.03 -16.90
N PHE A 42 -5.33 -15.33 -15.61
CA PHE A 42 -4.96 -16.65 -15.10
C PHE A 42 -6.15 -17.60 -15.18
N ILE A 43 -6.19 -18.48 -16.17
CA ILE A 43 -7.10 -19.63 -16.13
C ILE A 43 -6.44 -20.73 -15.29
N SER A 44 -6.81 -20.80 -14.00
CA SER A 44 -6.40 -21.91 -13.13
C SER A 44 -7.31 -23.12 -13.36
N THR A 45 -7.07 -23.88 -14.43
CA THR A 45 -7.73 -25.18 -14.65
C THR A 45 -7.15 -26.26 -13.75
N ARG A 46 -7.50 -26.19 -12.45
CA ARG A 46 -7.43 -27.33 -11.52
C ARG A 46 -8.86 -27.72 -11.11
N PRO A 47 -9.20 -29.02 -11.09
CA PRO A 47 -10.46 -29.45 -10.52
C PRO A 47 -10.48 -29.10 -9.03
N ALA A 48 -11.60 -28.55 -8.55
CA ALA A 48 -11.75 -28.23 -7.13
C ALA A 48 -11.63 -29.50 -6.28
N PRO A 49 -10.84 -29.48 -5.18
CA PRO A 49 -10.90 -30.56 -4.20
C PRO A 49 -12.26 -30.50 -3.52
N THR A 50 -13.10 -31.50 -3.77
CA THR A 50 -14.43 -31.63 -3.17
C THR A 50 -14.31 -32.05 -1.70
N ASN A 51 -13.86 -31.13 -0.84
CA ASN A 51 -14.10 -31.24 0.59
C ASN A 51 -15.62 -31.10 0.81
N PRO A 52 -16.29 -32.08 1.43
CA PRO A 52 -17.70 -31.93 1.77
C PRO A 52 -17.88 -30.79 2.78
N LEU A 53 -18.98 -30.05 2.64
CA LEU A 53 -19.35 -28.96 3.53
C LEU A 53 -19.39 -29.44 4.99
N SER A 54 -18.45 -28.98 5.81
CA SER A 54 -18.58 -29.04 7.27
C SER A 54 -19.47 -27.88 7.72
N ASP A 55 -20.52 -28.18 8.50
CA ASP A 55 -21.58 -27.24 8.88
C ASP A 55 -21.08 -25.82 9.20
N SER A 56 -21.42 -24.88 8.31
CA SER A 56 -21.17 -23.45 8.51
C SER A 56 -22.15 -22.89 9.55
N THR A 57 -21.96 -23.29 10.80
CA THR A 57 -22.52 -22.56 11.95
C THR A 57 -22.06 -21.12 11.81
N PRO A 58 -22.96 -20.11 11.75
CA PRO A 58 -22.57 -18.73 11.58
C PRO A 58 -21.55 -18.35 12.66
N ALA A 59 -20.39 -17.82 12.24
CA ALA A 59 -19.43 -17.27 13.18
C ALA A 59 -20.15 -16.22 14.04
N PRO A 60 -19.98 -16.23 15.38
CA PRO A 60 -20.74 -15.34 16.24
C PRO A 60 -20.46 -13.90 15.82
N VAL A 61 -21.53 -13.16 15.51
CA VAL A 61 -21.46 -11.76 15.11
C VAL A 61 -20.70 -11.00 16.20
N ILE A 62 -19.51 -10.50 15.84
CA ILE A 62 -18.71 -9.67 16.74
C ILE A 62 -19.51 -8.39 16.96
N SER A 63 -19.45 -7.83 18.18
CA SER A 63 -20.16 -6.60 18.52
C SER A 63 -20.03 -5.55 17.41
N TYR A 64 -21.15 -4.89 17.10
CA TYR A 64 -21.11 -3.63 16.36
C TYR A 64 -20.01 -2.75 16.97
N ALA A 65 -19.17 -2.18 16.12
CA ALA A 65 -18.06 -1.35 16.55
C ALA A 65 -18.58 -0.19 17.42
N ASP A 66 -17.91 0.06 18.54
CA ASP A 66 -18.16 1.20 19.41
C ASP A 66 -17.58 2.52 18.84
N GLU A 67 -16.87 2.42 17.72
CA GLU A 67 -16.39 3.54 16.91
C GLU A 67 -17.00 3.57 15.48
N THR A 68 -16.85 4.71 14.81
CA THR A 68 -17.27 4.93 13.43
C THR A 68 -16.61 3.96 12.46
N GLN A 69 -17.40 3.30 11.60
CA GLN A 69 -16.89 2.50 10.48
C GLN A 69 -16.81 3.36 9.20
N TYR A 70 -15.70 3.26 8.48
CA TYR A 70 -15.31 4.17 7.40
C TYR A 70 -15.25 3.48 6.03
N LEU A 71 -16.07 3.94 5.09
CA LEU A 71 -15.94 3.58 3.68
C LEU A 71 -15.09 4.64 2.98
N ILE A 72 -13.86 4.27 2.60
CA ILE A 72 -12.84 5.17 2.07
C ILE A 72 -12.59 4.88 0.59
N PHE A 73 -12.48 5.92 -0.23
CA PHE A 73 -12.13 5.80 -1.66
C PHE A 73 -10.77 6.43 -1.95
N GLY A 74 -9.87 5.71 -2.62
CA GLY A 74 -8.63 6.30 -3.16
C GLY A 74 -8.93 7.37 -4.23
N ILE A 75 -8.37 8.57 -4.08
CA ILE A 75 -8.50 9.63 -5.10
C ILE A 75 -7.39 9.52 -6.15
N LYS A 76 -7.72 9.83 -7.41
CA LYS A 76 -6.84 9.63 -8.57
C LYS A 76 -5.70 10.65 -8.67
N THR A 77 -5.71 11.66 -7.82
CA THR A 77 -4.81 12.80 -7.92
C THR A 77 -3.44 12.57 -7.29
N ALA A 78 -3.08 11.37 -6.84
CA ALA A 78 -1.74 11.07 -6.30
C ALA A 78 -0.58 11.56 -7.20
N ASP A 79 -0.72 11.46 -8.53
CA ASP A 79 0.28 11.95 -9.50
C ASP A 79 0.35 13.48 -9.58
N VAL A 80 -0.81 14.17 -9.51
CA VAL A 80 -0.92 15.62 -9.79
C VAL A 80 -1.02 16.49 -8.54
N ILE A 81 -1.42 15.94 -7.40
CA ILE A 81 -1.49 16.64 -6.11
C ILE A 81 -0.12 17.15 -5.67
N TYR A 82 0.94 16.39 -5.98
CA TYR A 82 2.32 16.77 -5.70
C TYR A 82 2.91 17.73 -6.74
N GLU A 83 2.58 17.58 -8.03
CA GLU A 83 2.98 18.53 -9.08
C GLU A 83 2.23 19.88 -8.99
N ALA A 84 1.02 19.91 -8.42
CA ALA A 84 0.18 21.11 -8.36
C ALA A 84 0.80 22.26 -7.52
N PRO A 85 0.63 23.53 -7.95
CA PRO A 85 0.91 24.70 -7.13
C PRO A 85 0.24 24.63 -5.74
N LYS A 86 0.83 25.27 -4.72
CA LYS A 86 0.33 25.18 -3.33
C LYS A 86 -1.08 25.74 -3.18
N ASP A 87 -1.35 26.88 -3.81
CA ASP A 87 -2.65 27.53 -3.96
C ASP A 87 -3.70 26.67 -4.68
N GLN A 88 -3.28 25.79 -5.61
CA GLN A 88 -4.18 24.89 -6.35
C GLN A 88 -4.36 23.53 -5.67
N THR A 89 -3.50 23.17 -4.72
CA THR A 89 -3.49 21.85 -4.07
C THR A 89 -4.83 21.52 -3.40
N PHE A 90 -5.51 22.52 -2.82
CA PHE A 90 -6.85 22.35 -2.25
C PHE A 90 -7.86 21.90 -3.32
N ASN A 91 -7.96 22.67 -4.42
CA ASN A 91 -8.95 22.45 -5.48
C ASN A 91 -8.77 21.09 -6.18
N VAL A 92 -7.53 20.61 -6.29
CA VAL A 92 -7.19 19.28 -6.85
C VAL A 92 -7.72 18.14 -5.98
N ILE A 93 -7.70 18.27 -4.65
CA ILE A 93 -8.28 17.28 -3.73
C ILE A 93 -9.81 17.43 -3.72
N ASP A 94 -10.29 18.65 -3.52
CA ASP A 94 -11.70 18.98 -3.32
C ASP A 94 -12.59 18.55 -4.50
N LYS A 95 -12.08 18.64 -5.74
CA LYS A 95 -12.78 18.15 -6.94
C LYS A 95 -12.95 16.63 -6.95
N GLU A 96 -11.91 15.85 -6.66
CA GLU A 96 -12.01 14.38 -6.68
C GLU A 96 -12.92 13.88 -5.55
N VAL A 97 -12.86 14.53 -4.38
CA VAL A 97 -13.75 14.25 -3.25
C VAL A 97 -15.20 14.60 -3.60
N GLU A 98 -15.45 15.70 -4.30
CA GLU A 98 -16.77 16.04 -4.85
C GLU A 98 -17.24 15.00 -5.88
N GLU A 99 -16.38 14.52 -6.79
CA GLU A 99 -16.73 13.44 -7.70
C GLU A 99 -17.07 12.13 -6.98
N VAL A 100 -16.37 11.75 -5.90
CA VAL A 100 -16.72 10.58 -5.08
C VAL A 100 -18.08 10.77 -4.41
N ILE A 101 -18.30 11.92 -3.75
CA ILE A 101 -19.59 12.24 -3.09
C ILE A 101 -20.74 12.21 -4.10
N THR A 102 -20.56 12.79 -5.30
CA THR A 102 -21.59 12.78 -6.35
C THR A 102 -21.88 11.39 -6.89
N ARG A 103 -20.87 10.50 -6.98
CA ARG A 103 -21.08 9.10 -7.45
C ARG A 103 -21.75 8.22 -6.40
N VAL A 104 -21.39 8.39 -5.12
CA VAL A 104 -21.95 7.57 -4.02
C VAL A 104 -23.32 8.09 -3.58
N GLY A 105 -23.56 9.40 -3.59
CA GLY A 105 -24.86 10.01 -3.26
C GLY A 105 -25.21 10.05 -1.76
N ALA A 106 -24.38 9.46 -0.90
CA ALA A 106 -24.51 9.45 0.56
C ALA A 106 -23.15 9.72 1.21
N ILE A 107 -23.13 10.29 2.43
CA ILE A 107 -21.88 10.59 3.16
C ILE A 107 -21.76 9.93 4.55
N GLY A 108 -22.82 9.33 5.08
CA GLY A 108 -22.85 8.79 6.45
C GLY A 108 -23.42 9.75 7.50
N ASP A 109 -23.47 9.30 8.75
CA ASP A 109 -24.08 10.00 9.89
C ASP A 109 -23.06 10.74 10.80
N GLY A 110 -21.75 10.53 10.57
CA GLY A 110 -20.67 11.09 11.38
C GLY A 110 -20.52 10.46 12.77
N LYS A 111 -21.16 9.31 13.02
CA LYS A 111 -21.12 8.60 14.32
C LYS A 111 -20.86 7.11 14.13
N GLN A 112 -21.75 6.40 13.45
CA GLN A 112 -21.63 4.98 13.15
C GLN A 112 -20.99 4.74 11.78
N ARG A 113 -21.24 5.62 10.81
CA ARG A 113 -20.94 5.44 9.38
C ARG A 113 -20.41 6.73 8.78
N GLN A 114 -19.32 6.64 8.03
CA GLN A 114 -18.72 7.82 7.41
C GLN A 114 -18.05 7.49 6.07
N LEU A 115 -18.46 8.18 5.01
CA LEU A 115 -17.73 8.23 3.74
C LEU A 115 -16.43 9.01 3.95
N GLY A 116 -15.35 8.58 3.31
CA GLY A 116 -14.10 9.32 3.26
C GLY A 116 -13.25 9.03 2.04
N PHE A 117 -12.05 9.61 2.03
CA PHE A 117 -11.12 9.53 0.92
C PHE A 117 -9.68 9.27 1.39
N MET A 118 -8.93 8.50 0.60
CA MET A 118 -7.53 8.18 0.88
C MET A 118 -6.59 9.06 0.05
N VAL A 119 -5.59 9.64 0.71
CA VAL A 119 -4.49 10.38 0.07
C VAL A 119 -3.17 9.64 0.28
N ILE A 120 -2.49 9.35 -0.83
CA ILE A 120 -1.17 8.71 -0.85
C ILE A 120 -0.10 9.70 -0.38
N LEU A 121 0.71 9.30 0.60
CA LEU A 121 1.85 10.05 1.15
C LEU A 121 3.16 9.31 0.82
N PRO A 122 3.97 9.77 -0.15
CA PRO A 122 5.26 9.14 -0.48
C PRO A 122 6.44 9.99 0.08
N PRO A 123 6.74 9.92 1.38
CA PRO A 123 7.77 10.74 2.02
C PRO A 123 9.15 10.57 1.38
N TRP A 124 9.55 9.34 1.08
CA TRP A 124 10.85 9.02 0.48
C TRP A 124 11.05 9.58 -0.92
N VAL A 125 9.99 10.03 -1.60
CA VAL A 125 10.07 10.71 -2.90
C VAL A 125 9.94 12.23 -2.71
N VAL A 126 8.86 12.66 -2.07
CA VAL A 126 8.40 14.06 -2.05
C VAL A 126 9.24 14.92 -1.12
N GLU A 127 9.66 14.43 0.05
CA GLU A 127 10.38 15.24 1.04
C GLU A 127 11.65 15.85 0.45
N LYS A 128 12.45 15.03 -0.24
CA LYS A 128 13.74 15.43 -0.80
C LYS A 128 13.60 16.26 -2.08
N ALA A 129 12.54 16.03 -2.86
CA ALA A 129 12.28 16.72 -4.12
C ALA A 129 11.52 18.04 -3.95
N MET A 130 10.65 18.12 -2.94
CA MET A 130 9.70 19.21 -2.70
C MET A 130 9.50 19.40 -1.17
N PRO A 131 10.50 19.94 -0.44
CA PRO A 131 10.37 20.19 1.00
C PRO A 131 9.15 21.05 1.36
N GLY A 132 8.46 20.74 2.45
CA GLY A 132 7.27 21.49 2.86
C GLY A 132 6.01 21.21 2.01
N LYS A 133 5.98 20.17 1.17
CA LYS A 133 4.84 19.82 0.32
C LYS A 133 3.98 18.69 0.89
N LEU A 134 4.53 17.74 1.65
CA LEU A 134 3.77 16.66 2.31
C LEU A 134 2.85 17.24 3.37
N GLU A 135 3.42 18.07 4.24
CA GLU A 135 2.78 18.81 5.32
C GLU A 135 1.67 19.72 4.77
N TRP A 136 1.92 20.35 3.62
CA TRP A 136 0.93 21.15 2.91
C TRP A 136 -0.23 20.31 2.36
N VAL A 137 0.08 19.16 1.74
CA VAL A 137 -0.92 18.22 1.22
C VAL A 137 -1.79 17.68 2.36
N ILE A 138 -1.18 17.16 3.43
CA ILE A 138 -1.87 16.68 4.64
C ILE A 138 -2.83 17.77 5.15
N LYS A 139 -2.36 19.02 5.31
CA LYS A 139 -3.20 20.15 5.72
C LYS A 139 -4.38 20.38 4.76
N GLN A 140 -4.15 20.38 3.44
CA GLN A 140 -5.24 20.58 2.48
C GLN A 140 -6.26 19.42 2.52
N SER A 141 -5.82 18.19 2.77
CA SER A 141 -6.72 17.04 2.95
C SER A 141 -7.63 17.21 4.17
N PHE A 142 -7.09 17.66 5.32
CA PHE A 142 -7.92 17.96 6.49
C PHE A 142 -8.92 19.11 6.24
N GLU A 143 -8.52 20.16 5.52
CA GLU A 143 -9.43 21.25 5.15
C GLU A 143 -10.56 20.77 4.20
N VAL A 144 -10.27 19.92 3.23
CA VAL A 144 -11.30 19.31 2.35
C VAL A 144 -12.24 18.41 3.14
N ALA A 145 -11.72 17.56 4.03
CA ALA A 145 -12.52 16.72 4.92
C ALA A 145 -13.50 17.56 5.76
N LYS A 146 -12.99 18.61 6.42
CA LYS A 146 -13.77 19.55 7.24
C LYS A 146 -14.85 20.28 6.44
N LYS A 147 -14.53 20.74 5.22
CA LYS A 147 -15.46 21.41 4.28
C LYS A 147 -16.56 20.49 3.77
N ARG A 148 -16.20 19.30 3.28
CA ARG A 148 -17.10 18.36 2.60
C ARG A 148 -17.83 17.40 3.55
N ASN A 149 -17.47 17.42 4.84
CA ASN A 149 -17.98 16.53 5.89
C ASN A 149 -17.81 15.04 5.56
N VAL A 150 -16.62 14.70 5.06
CA VAL A 150 -16.17 13.34 4.76
C VAL A 150 -14.83 13.09 5.44
N ALA A 151 -14.54 11.84 5.81
CA ALA A 151 -13.31 11.52 6.51
C ALA A 151 -12.07 11.57 5.59
N VAL A 152 -10.92 11.93 6.15
CA VAL A 152 -9.61 11.73 5.51
C VAL A 152 -8.93 10.49 6.07
N TYR A 153 -8.32 9.73 5.17
CA TYR A 153 -7.43 8.62 5.43
C TYR A 153 -6.11 8.84 4.67
N PHE A 154 -4.99 8.33 5.17
CA PHE A 154 -3.70 8.42 4.48
C PHE A 154 -3.09 7.04 4.23
N SER A 155 -2.31 6.87 3.16
CA SER A 155 -1.50 5.66 2.95
C SER A 155 -0.03 6.05 2.75
N VAL A 156 0.86 5.56 3.62
CA VAL A 156 2.28 5.92 3.61
C VAL A 156 3.07 4.96 2.70
N ILE A 157 3.52 5.47 1.56
CA ILE A 157 4.38 4.74 0.62
C ILE A 157 5.80 4.75 1.15
N SER A 158 6.38 3.56 1.32
CA SER A 158 7.57 3.34 2.14
C SER A 158 8.75 2.86 1.31
N HIS A 159 8.98 1.55 1.29
CA HIS A 159 10.14 0.89 0.71
C HIS A 159 10.08 0.68 -0.81
N LEU A 160 8.90 0.84 -1.41
CA LEU A 160 8.67 0.60 -2.84
C LEU A 160 9.35 1.64 -3.74
N VAL A 161 9.29 2.92 -3.36
CA VAL A 161 9.78 4.04 -4.19
C VAL A 161 10.60 5.00 -3.34
N TRP A 162 11.92 4.95 -3.50
CA TRP A 162 12.90 5.77 -2.76
C TRP A 162 14.00 6.34 -3.66
N ASP A 163 13.67 6.51 -4.95
CA ASP A 163 14.55 6.98 -6.02
C ASP A 163 15.20 8.34 -5.78
N SER A 164 14.53 9.25 -5.05
CA SER A 164 15.10 10.57 -4.71
C SER A 164 16.10 10.53 -3.56
N ARG A 165 16.36 9.34 -2.96
CA ARG A 165 17.27 9.12 -1.82
C ARG A 165 18.54 8.33 -2.14
N PRO A 166 19.32 8.70 -3.19
CA PRO A 166 20.59 8.03 -3.47
C PRO A 166 21.61 8.22 -2.35
N ASP A 167 21.43 9.22 -1.48
CA ASP A 167 22.19 9.41 -0.23
C ASP A 167 22.07 8.22 0.74
N LEU A 168 21.09 7.33 0.54
CA LEU A 168 20.91 6.12 1.33
C LEU A 168 21.29 4.83 0.58
N TRP A 169 21.02 4.73 -0.73
CA TRP A 169 21.20 3.48 -1.50
C TRP A 169 22.33 3.47 -2.54
N ASN A 170 22.87 4.62 -2.95
CA ASN A 170 23.95 4.62 -3.95
C ASN A 170 25.28 4.23 -3.29
N TRP A 171 25.67 2.97 -3.43
CA TRP A 171 26.97 2.44 -3.00
C TRP A 171 27.89 2.10 -4.18
N PHE A 172 27.40 2.19 -5.43
CA PHE A 172 28.01 1.51 -6.59
C PHE A 172 28.32 2.39 -7.81
N ASP A 173 27.76 3.60 -7.93
CA ASP A 173 28.08 4.53 -9.02
C ASP A 173 28.68 5.84 -8.49
N PRO A 174 30.02 6.01 -8.53
CA PRO A 174 30.71 7.20 -8.03
C PRO A 174 30.47 8.47 -8.86
N ASN A 175 29.84 8.35 -10.04
CA ASN A 175 29.53 9.50 -10.90
C ASN A 175 28.10 10.02 -10.68
N GLN A 176 27.33 9.40 -9.78
CA GLN A 176 25.96 9.77 -9.47
C GLN A 176 25.85 10.41 -8.08
N PRO A 177 24.83 11.27 -7.83
CA PRO A 177 24.58 11.85 -6.52
C PRO A 177 24.49 10.79 -5.40
N GLY A 178 24.79 11.21 -4.17
CA GLY A 178 24.64 10.38 -2.97
C GLY A 178 25.60 9.20 -2.83
N TYR A 179 26.56 9.01 -3.75
CA TYR A 179 27.52 7.91 -3.68
C TYR A 179 28.27 7.86 -2.34
N ASN A 180 28.13 6.75 -1.63
CA ASN A 180 28.90 6.43 -0.45
C ASN A 180 29.01 4.91 -0.31
N LEU A 181 30.23 4.36 -0.22
CA LEU A 181 30.44 2.92 -0.08
C LEU A 181 29.77 2.32 1.18
N GLN A 182 29.48 3.14 2.21
CA GLN A 182 28.73 2.70 3.40
C GLN A 182 27.25 2.42 3.11
N ASN A 183 26.67 2.97 2.03
CA ASN A 183 25.26 2.77 1.65
C ASN A 183 24.94 1.29 1.35
N LYS A 184 25.95 0.43 1.18
CA LYS A 184 25.76 -1.03 1.11
C LYS A 184 25.11 -1.63 2.36
N LYS A 185 25.13 -0.92 3.50
CA LYS A 185 24.47 -1.32 4.76
C LYS A 185 22.97 -1.01 4.78
N ASN A 186 22.47 -0.26 3.81
CA ASN A 186 21.08 0.22 3.76
C ASN A 186 20.25 -0.51 2.71
N VAL A 187 20.87 -1.38 1.93
CA VAL A 187 20.27 -2.15 0.85
C VAL A 187 20.44 -3.64 1.12
N GLU A 188 19.52 -4.44 0.61
CA GLU A 188 19.54 -5.88 0.87
C GLU A 188 20.69 -6.62 0.18
N TRP A 189 21.03 -7.76 0.77
CA TRP A 189 22.12 -8.63 0.33
C TRP A 189 21.59 -9.98 -0.18
N THR A 190 22.38 -10.63 -1.02
CA THR A 190 22.08 -11.95 -1.61
C THR A 190 22.72 -13.14 -0.89
N ASP A 191 23.60 -12.87 0.08
CA ASP A 191 24.39 -13.88 0.79
C ASP A 191 24.88 -13.37 2.16
N TRP A 192 25.45 -14.30 2.96
CA TRP A 192 26.04 -14.01 4.27
C TRP A 192 27.41 -13.30 4.18
N GLU A 193 28.07 -13.38 3.03
CA GLU A 193 29.30 -12.67 2.71
C GLU A 193 29.07 -11.15 2.54
N GLY A 194 27.81 -10.73 2.37
CA GLY A 194 27.37 -9.35 2.36
C GLY A 194 27.44 -8.69 0.98
N THR A 195 27.17 -9.46 -0.09
CA THR A 195 27.03 -8.99 -1.47
C THR A 195 25.75 -8.15 -1.61
N PRO A 196 25.85 -6.83 -1.83
CA PRO A 196 24.69 -5.95 -1.86
C PRO A 196 24.07 -5.83 -3.26
N VAL A 197 22.75 -5.69 -3.35
CA VAL A 197 22.06 -5.53 -4.64
C VAL A 197 22.20 -4.11 -5.22
N LYS A 198 22.15 -4.02 -6.56
CA LYS A 198 22.19 -2.76 -7.33
C LYS A 198 20.81 -2.31 -7.85
N ALA A 199 19.80 -3.17 -7.75
CA ALA A 199 18.42 -2.94 -8.17
C ALA A 199 17.48 -3.92 -7.44
N ARG A 200 16.18 -3.62 -7.46
CA ARG A 200 15.10 -4.53 -7.09
C ARG A 200 14.30 -4.88 -8.35
N TYR A 201 13.72 -6.07 -8.44
CA TYR A 201 12.78 -6.49 -9.48
C TYR A 201 11.42 -6.70 -8.83
N SER A 202 10.67 -5.60 -8.65
CA SER A 202 9.44 -5.61 -7.86
C SER A 202 8.25 -6.03 -8.73
N LEU A 203 7.50 -7.03 -8.26
CA LEU A 203 6.23 -7.43 -8.85
C LEU A 203 5.16 -6.34 -8.68
N GLN A 204 5.12 -5.68 -7.53
CA GLN A 204 4.16 -4.61 -7.20
C GLN A 204 4.36 -3.36 -8.08
N ILE A 205 5.59 -3.08 -8.51
CA ILE A 205 5.93 -2.00 -9.45
C ILE A 205 5.96 -2.48 -10.91
N GLY A 206 5.82 -3.80 -11.15
CA GLY A 206 5.88 -4.43 -12.47
C GLY A 206 7.19 -4.20 -13.23
N THR A 207 8.27 -3.76 -12.57
CA THR A 207 9.55 -3.44 -13.23
C THR A 207 10.75 -3.38 -12.27
N LYS A 208 11.92 -3.05 -12.83
CA LYS A 208 13.18 -2.86 -12.13
C LYS A 208 13.25 -1.47 -11.47
N THR A 209 13.44 -1.43 -10.16
CA THR A 209 13.58 -0.20 -9.36
C THR A 209 14.94 -0.16 -8.64
N LYS A 210 15.12 0.81 -7.72
CA LYS A 210 16.32 0.94 -6.88
C LYS A 210 16.56 -0.30 -6.01
N PRO A 211 17.77 -0.49 -5.44
CA PRO A 211 18.02 -1.58 -4.50
C PRO A 211 16.92 -1.74 -3.46
N HIS A 212 16.59 -2.98 -3.11
CA HIS A 212 15.65 -3.25 -2.02
C HIS A 212 16.22 -2.70 -0.72
N MET A 213 15.40 -2.02 0.08
CA MET A 213 15.79 -1.43 1.37
C MET A 213 16.10 -2.54 2.40
N CYS A 214 17.20 -2.41 3.14
CA CYS A 214 17.50 -3.24 4.31
C CYS A 214 16.79 -2.65 5.54
N TYR A 215 15.59 -3.15 5.82
CA TYR A 215 14.60 -2.54 6.73
C TYR A 215 15.10 -2.17 8.12
N ASN A 216 15.93 -3.00 8.73
CA ASN A 216 16.42 -2.79 10.09
C ASN A 216 17.77 -2.07 10.18
N SER A 217 18.30 -1.56 9.06
CA SER A 217 19.49 -0.69 9.05
C SER A 217 19.31 0.53 9.98
N THR A 218 20.34 0.86 10.75
CA THR A 218 20.37 2.04 11.63
C THR A 218 20.05 3.33 10.87
N GLN A 219 20.54 3.49 9.64
CA GLN A 219 20.32 4.72 8.86
C GLN A 219 18.89 4.78 8.29
N ILE A 220 18.33 3.64 7.88
CA ILE A 220 16.92 3.53 7.47
C ILE A 220 16.00 3.84 8.67
N LYS A 221 16.24 3.23 9.82
CA LYS A 221 15.44 3.44 11.04
C LYS A 221 15.54 4.88 11.56
N SER A 222 16.74 5.47 11.57
CA SER A 222 16.94 6.89 11.90
C SER A 222 16.18 7.82 10.94
N GLU A 223 16.10 7.48 9.67
CA GLU A 223 15.39 8.28 8.67
C GLU A 223 13.86 8.15 8.79
N ILE A 224 13.35 6.95 9.11
CA ILE A 224 11.92 6.75 9.46
C ILE A 224 11.56 7.59 10.69
N THR A 225 12.39 7.56 11.73
CA THR A 225 12.23 8.40 12.93
C THR A 225 12.13 9.87 12.53
N ARG A 226 13.05 10.38 11.70
CA ARG A 226 13.04 11.77 11.22
C ARG A 226 11.78 12.11 10.43
N ILE A 227 11.42 11.28 9.44
CA ILE A 227 10.24 11.49 8.57
C ILE A 227 8.96 11.56 9.41
N VAL A 228 8.77 10.63 10.36
CA VAL A 228 7.55 10.62 11.17
C VAL A 228 7.54 11.78 12.17
N SER A 229 8.59 11.94 12.98
CA SER A 229 8.64 12.93 14.07
C SER A 229 8.67 14.38 13.60
N ALA A 230 9.32 14.69 12.48
CA ALA A 230 9.53 16.07 12.02
C ALA A 230 8.58 16.53 10.91
N ILE A 231 7.87 15.60 10.24
CA ILE A 231 7.09 15.90 9.02
C ILE A 231 5.67 15.34 9.11
N LEU A 232 5.52 14.01 9.16
CA LEU A 232 4.20 13.39 9.03
C LEU A 232 3.35 13.57 10.29
N ALA A 233 3.86 13.19 11.46
CA ALA A 233 3.09 13.25 12.70
C ALA A 233 2.72 14.69 13.11
N PRO A 234 3.61 15.71 13.03
CA PRO A 234 3.23 17.10 13.31
C PRO A 234 2.07 17.60 12.43
N ALA A 235 2.15 17.39 11.11
CA ALA A 235 1.11 17.84 10.18
C ALA A 235 -0.23 17.10 10.40
N ILE A 236 -0.19 15.81 10.76
CA ILE A 236 -1.38 15.02 11.08
C ILE A 236 -1.98 15.46 12.43
N LYS A 237 -1.16 15.74 13.45
CA LYS A 237 -1.61 16.26 14.75
C LYS A 237 -2.28 17.62 14.62
N ASP A 238 -1.73 18.53 13.82
CA ASP A 238 -2.35 19.83 13.57
C ASP A 238 -3.74 19.68 12.93
N GLY A 239 -3.88 18.76 11.97
CA GLY A 239 -5.17 18.40 11.37
C GLY A 239 -6.17 17.81 12.37
N ILE A 240 -5.76 16.82 13.17
CA ILE A 240 -6.60 16.23 14.23
C ILE A 240 -6.99 17.28 15.27
N ASN A 241 -6.08 18.17 15.66
CA ASN A 241 -6.32 19.23 16.64
C ASN A 241 -7.27 20.32 16.09
N ASP A 242 -7.24 20.60 14.79
CA ASP A 242 -8.24 21.45 14.14
C ASP A 242 -9.61 20.75 14.06
N LEU A 243 -9.67 19.48 13.66
CA LEU A 243 -10.91 18.69 13.70
C LEU A 243 -11.52 18.66 15.11
N LYS A 244 -10.71 18.46 16.16
CA LYS A 244 -11.14 18.52 17.57
C LYS A 244 -11.79 19.84 17.95
N LYS A 245 -11.17 20.98 17.59
CA LYS A 245 -11.71 22.33 17.84
C LYS A 245 -13.04 22.60 17.14
N ASN A 246 -13.38 21.81 16.11
CA ASN A 246 -14.61 21.90 15.34
C ASN A 246 -15.56 20.71 15.60
N GLU A 247 -15.36 19.94 16.68
CA GLU A 247 -16.16 18.76 17.07
C GLU A 247 -16.22 17.64 16.00
N LYS A 248 -15.24 17.62 15.09
CA LYS A 248 -15.16 16.78 13.88
C LYS A 248 -14.04 15.74 13.92
N GLU A 249 -13.55 15.31 15.10
CA GLU A 249 -12.49 14.29 15.21
C GLU A 249 -12.83 12.98 14.48
N HIS A 250 -14.13 12.64 14.39
CA HIS A 250 -14.62 11.51 13.60
C HIS A 250 -14.23 11.58 12.11
N LEU A 251 -13.87 12.74 11.55
CA LEU A 251 -13.37 12.87 10.17
C LEU A 251 -11.91 12.45 9.98
N PHE A 252 -11.21 11.95 11.02
CA PHE A 252 -9.95 11.24 10.84
C PHE A 252 -10.16 9.72 10.91
N ALA A 253 -10.15 9.06 9.75
CA ALA A 253 -10.31 7.60 9.67
C ALA A 253 -9.04 6.85 10.12
N GLY A 254 -7.87 7.41 9.82
CA GLY A 254 -6.56 6.87 10.22
C GLY A 254 -5.53 6.92 9.10
N LEU A 255 -4.51 6.06 9.18
CA LEU A 255 -3.53 5.85 8.12
C LEU A 255 -2.99 4.42 8.04
N THR A 256 -2.66 3.99 6.83
CA THR A 256 -1.84 2.79 6.58
C THR A 256 -0.37 3.14 6.75
N LEU A 257 0.37 2.34 7.54
CA LEU A 257 1.75 2.62 7.94
C LEU A 257 2.80 2.42 6.84
N THR A 258 2.57 1.48 5.93
CA THR A 258 3.47 1.10 4.84
C THR A 258 2.67 0.62 3.63
N ASP A 259 3.36 0.39 2.52
CA ASP A 259 2.91 -0.53 1.47
C ASP A 259 2.83 -1.97 2.01
N GLU A 260 2.24 -2.87 1.22
CA GLU A 260 2.43 -4.31 1.35
C GLU A 260 3.94 -4.67 1.41
N LEU A 261 4.39 -5.13 2.57
CA LEU A 261 5.81 -5.43 2.78
C LEU A 261 6.24 -6.75 2.13
N SER A 262 7.47 -6.77 1.65
CA SER A 262 8.13 -7.99 1.18
C SER A 262 9.63 -7.99 1.47
N LEU A 263 10.24 -9.18 1.43
CA LEU A 263 11.67 -9.38 1.30
C LEU A 263 11.87 -10.38 0.16
N ASP A 264 12.03 -9.85 -1.06
CA ASP A 264 11.85 -10.59 -2.32
C ASP A 264 12.67 -11.91 -2.40
N ASP A 265 11.98 -13.04 -2.58
CA ASP A 265 12.62 -14.30 -2.99
C ASP A 265 12.54 -14.52 -4.50
N TYR A 266 13.59 -14.10 -5.21
CA TYR A 266 13.65 -14.29 -6.67
C TYR A 266 13.88 -15.74 -7.12
N SER A 267 14.08 -16.72 -6.23
CA SER A 267 14.23 -18.14 -6.64
C SER A 267 12.96 -18.73 -7.27
N VAL A 268 11.80 -18.12 -6.99
CA VAL A 268 10.49 -18.49 -7.57
C VAL A 268 10.03 -17.56 -8.70
N ILE A 269 10.82 -16.56 -9.11
CA ILE A 269 10.36 -15.51 -10.04
C ILE A 269 9.84 -16.06 -11.37
N ASP A 270 10.49 -17.10 -11.94
CA ASP A 270 10.07 -17.72 -13.21
C ASP A 270 8.73 -18.48 -13.12
N GLN A 271 8.25 -18.77 -11.90
CA GLN A 271 6.93 -19.37 -11.64
C GLN A 271 5.83 -18.32 -11.48
N ILE A 272 6.20 -17.08 -11.18
CA ILE A 272 5.29 -15.97 -10.81
C ILE A 272 5.15 -15.00 -11.98
N ASP A 273 6.26 -14.40 -12.40
CA ASP A 273 6.35 -13.57 -13.60
C ASP A 273 7.59 -13.95 -14.41
N LYS A 274 7.35 -14.80 -15.42
CA LYS A 274 8.36 -15.20 -16.38
C LYS A 274 8.96 -14.00 -17.14
N LYS A 275 8.22 -12.91 -17.39
CA LYS A 275 8.77 -11.72 -18.07
C LYS A 275 9.79 -11.00 -17.17
N MET A 276 9.50 -10.90 -15.87
CA MET A 276 10.43 -10.39 -14.86
C MET A 276 11.66 -11.29 -14.74
N GLY A 277 11.46 -12.62 -14.71
CA GLY A 277 12.54 -13.59 -14.72
C GLY A 277 13.43 -13.52 -15.96
N GLU A 278 12.84 -13.38 -17.15
CA GLU A 278 13.57 -13.13 -18.39
C GLU A 278 14.31 -11.78 -18.37
N GLN A 279 13.76 -10.73 -17.73
CA GLN A 279 14.44 -9.46 -17.54
C GLN A 279 15.64 -9.58 -16.62
N MET A 280 15.52 -10.27 -15.48
CA MET A 280 16.64 -10.57 -14.60
C MET A 280 17.76 -11.32 -15.34
N SER A 281 17.40 -12.31 -16.17
CA SER A 281 18.37 -13.04 -17.01
C SER A 281 19.07 -12.14 -18.05
N ARG A 282 18.34 -11.21 -18.70
CA ARG A 282 18.94 -10.23 -19.63
C ARG A 282 19.88 -9.24 -18.92
N ASP A 283 19.54 -8.85 -17.69
CA ASP A 283 20.29 -7.89 -16.88
C ASP A 283 21.47 -8.53 -16.10
N GLY A 284 21.66 -9.85 -16.21
CA GLY A 284 22.68 -10.59 -15.45
C GLY A 284 22.42 -10.67 -13.94
N ALA A 285 21.18 -10.48 -13.50
CA ALA A 285 20.80 -10.50 -12.09
C ALA A 285 20.51 -11.93 -11.59
N ALA A 286 21.01 -12.25 -10.39
CA ALA A 286 20.82 -13.55 -9.79
C ALA A 286 19.38 -13.74 -9.28
N LYS A 287 18.75 -14.86 -9.65
CA LYS A 287 17.41 -15.28 -9.22
C LYS A 287 17.48 -15.99 -7.86
N ILE A 288 17.83 -15.22 -6.83
CA ILE A 288 18.06 -15.70 -5.47
C ILE A 288 17.42 -14.77 -4.43
N ARG A 289 17.26 -15.30 -3.21
CA ARG A 289 16.60 -14.67 -2.07
C ARG A 289 17.33 -13.42 -1.56
N LEU A 290 16.57 -12.37 -1.25
CA LEU A 290 17.02 -11.19 -0.49
C LEU A 290 16.74 -11.36 1.01
N GLY A 291 17.13 -10.37 1.82
CA GLY A 291 16.91 -10.37 3.27
C GLY A 291 18.15 -10.73 4.10
N TYR A 292 19.29 -11.05 3.47
CA TYR A 292 20.52 -11.38 4.19
C TYR A 292 21.13 -10.19 4.95
N CYS A 293 20.88 -8.94 4.53
CA CYS A 293 21.28 -7.76 5.33
C CYS A 293 20.44 -7.72 6.61
N ALA A 294 19.11 -7.78 6.49
CA ALA A 294 18.24 -7.72 7.64
C ALA A 294 18.38 -8.93 8.59
N LEU A 295 18.59 -10.15 8.07
CA LEU A 295 18.88 -11.34 8.86
C LEU A 295 20.22 -11.21 9.61
N THR A 296 21.26 -10.65 8.97
CA THR A 296 22.56 -10.41 9.65
C THR A 296 22.40 -9.40 10.78
N ASN A 297 21.67 -8.31 10.55
CA ASN A 297 21.35 -7.31 11.59
C ASN A 297 20.48 -7.89 12.73
N ALA A 298 19.71 -8.96 12.47
CA ALA A 298 18.95 -9.71 13.47
C ALA A 298 19.78 -10.78 14.22
N GLY A 299 21.09 -10.89 13.95
CA GLY A 299 22.00 -11.81 14.65
C GLY A 299 22.12 -13.21 14.03
N TYR A 300 21.52 -13.45 12.86
CA TYR A 300 21.76 -14.67 12.09
C TYR A 300 23.07 -14.59 11.28
N SER A 301 23.62 -15.74 10.90
CA SER A 301 24.83 -15.82 10.09
C SER A 301 24.92 -17.15 9.33
N LYS A 302 25.97 -17.32 8.51
CA LYS A 302 26.29 -18.59 7.84
C LYS A 302 26.51 -19.77 8.81
N SER A 303 26.98 -19.50 10.03
CA SER A 303 27.17 -20.52 11.08
C SER A 303 26.03 -20.58 12.11
N ASN A 304 25.15 -19.58 12.12
CA ASN A 304 23.92 -19.51 12.91
C ASN A 304 22.74 -19.08 12.03
N PRO A 305 22.32 -19.90 11.05
CA PRO A 305 21.20 -19.56 10.17
C PRO A 305 19.86 -19.66 10.91
N PRO A 306 18.80 -18.96 10.47
CA PRO A 306 17.46 -19.17 11.01
C PRO A 306 17.00 -20.60 10.73
N LYS A 307 16.27 -21.20 11.69
CA LYS A 307 15.69 -22.55 11.55
C LYS A 307 14.64 -22.62 10.44
N ASP A 308 13.84 -21.56 10.35
CA ASP A 308 12.95 -21.28 9.23
C ASP A 308 13.26 -19.87 8.72
N TYR A 309 13.67 -19.76 7.45
CA TYR A 309 13.95 -18.47 6.83
C TYR A 309 12.67 -17.68 6.53
N SER A 310 11.56 -18.35 6.22
CA SER A 310 10.29 -17.69 5.90
C SER A 310 9.73 -17.00 7.13
N ASP A 311 9.71 -17.70 8.27
CA ASP A 311 9.30 -17.14 9.56
C ASP A 311 10.23 -15.98 10.01
N ALA A 312 11.55 -16.15 9.87
CA ALA A 312 12.50 -15.09 10.22
C ALA A 312 12.38 -13.84 9.35
N LEU A 313 12.10 -13.98 8.05
CA LEU A 313 11.86 -12.86 7.13
C LEU A 313 10.48 -12.23 7.34
N ALA A 314 9.45 -13.04 7.63
CA ALA A 314 8.13 -12.58 8.04
C ALA A 314 8.17 -11.78 9.34
N LYS A 315 9.01 -12.19 10.29
CA LYS A 315 9.26 -11.43 11.53
C LYS A 315 9.91 -10.07 11.24
N ILE A 316 10.88 -10.00 10.32
CA ILE A 316 11.50 -8.74 9.89
C ILE A 316 10.48 -7.83 9.17
N ASN A 317 9.60 -8.38 8.32
CA ASN A 317 8.48 -7.66 7.71
C ASN A 317 7.55 -7.06 8.79
N GLN A 318 7.10 -7.87 9.76
CA GLN A 318 6.29 -7.40 10.89
C GLN A 318 7.01 -6.29 11.69
N GLU A 319 8.29 -6.48 12.02
CA GLU A 319 9.08 -5.51 12.79
C GLU A 319 9.27 -4.18 12.08
N PHE A 320 9.33 -4.16 10.74
CA PHE A 320 9.41 -2.91 9.97
C PHE A 320 8.10 -2.11 10.05
N ALA A 321 6.95 -2.75 9.84
CA ALA A 321 5.64 -2.13 10.03
C ALA A 321 5.44 -1.65 11.48
N ALA A 322 5.78 -2.50 12.45
CA ALA A 322 5.73 -2.17 13.88
C ALA A 322 6.63 -0.99 14.25
N TYR A 323 7.79 -0.84 13.59
CA TYR A 323 8.68 0.29 13.83
C TYR A 323 8.11 1.61 13.31
N TRP A 324 7.51 1.63 12.11
CA TRP A 324 6.72 2.78 11.63
C TRP A 324 5.59 3.13 12.59
N GLY A 325 4.80 2.13 13.01
CA GLY A 325 3.72 2.30 13.98
C GLY A 325 4.23 2.93 15.28
N LYS A 326 5.33 2.40 15.82
CA LYS A 326 5.97 2.95 17.02
C LYS A 326 6.35 4.42 16.85
N GLN A 327 6.89 4.85 15.70
CA GLN A 327 7.28 6.25 15.53
C GLN A 327 6.06 7.19 15.52
N PHE A 328 4.90 6.73 15.04
CA PHE A 328 3.65 7.49 15.12
C PHE A 328 3.06 7.50 16.54
N VAL A 329 3.12 6.38 17.27
CA VAL A 329 2.67 6.28 18.67
C VAL A 329 3.56 7.11 19.61
N ASP A 330 4.89 7.05 19.44
CA ASP A 330 5.86 7.89 20.16
C ASP A 330 5.62 9.39 19.90
N ALA A 331 5.05 9.73 18.74
CA ALA A 331 4.65 11.08 18.37
C ALA A 331 3.21 11.44 18.80
N GLU A 332 2.52 10.62 19.60
CA GLU A 332 1.14 10.80 20.10
C GLU A 332 0.02 10.68 19.04
N ILE A 333 0.25 9.97 17.92
CA ILE A 333 -0.86 9.47 17.08
C ILE A 333 -1.40 8.17 17.70
N SER A 334 -2.71 8.09 17.92
CA SER A 334 -3.35 6.90 18.52
C SER A 334 -3.19 5.66 17.64
N MET A 335 -2.71 4.55 18.23
CA MET A 335 -2.58 3.25 17.55
C MET A 335 -3.90 2.73 16.95
N ASN A 336 -5.05 3.16 17.49
CA ASN A 336 -6.38 2.82 16.94
C ASN A 336 -6.66 3.47 15.58
N LYS A 337 -5.82 4.44 15.16
CA LYS A 337 -5.87 5.11 13.85
C LYS A 337 -4.67 4.76 12.98
N LEU A 338 -3.90 3.73 13.33
CA LEU A 338 -2.77 3.20 12.57
C LEU A 338 -3.09 1.76 12.13
N TYR A 339 -2.87 1.45 10.85
CA TYR A 339 -3.13 0.13 10.28
C TYR A 339 -1.89 -0.43 9.56
N GLY A 340 -1.63 -1.72 9.72
CA GLY A 340 -0.61 -2.45 8.93
C GLY A 340 -1.05 -2.67 7.48
N HIS A 341 -0.19 -3.27 6.64
CA HIS A 341 -0.52 -3.58 5.25
C HIS A 341 0.13 -4.89 4.79
N VAL A 342 -0.69 -5.90 4.48
CA VAL A 342 -0.25 -7.23 4.04
C VAL A 342 -1.19 -7.79 2.97
N ALA A 343 -0.65 -8.32 1.88
CA ALA A 343 -1.41 -9.00 0.83
C ALA A 343 -2.06 -10.30 1.34
N ALA A 344 -3.34 -10.27 1.75
CA ALA A 344 -3.99 -11.47 2.31
C ALA A 344 -4.21 -12.58 1.27
N GLY A 345 -4.26 -12.24 -0.02
CA GLY A 345 -4.28 -13.19 -1.14
C GLY A 345 -2.97 -13.96 -1.37
N ALA A 346 -1.85 -13.51 -0.78
CA ALA A 346 -0.54 -14.09 -1.01
C ALA A 346 -0.47 -15.56 -0.58
N SER A 347 -0.22 -16.44 -1.54
CA SER A 347 -0.17 -17.89 -1.34
C SER A 347 0.84 -18.57 -2.28
N GLY A 348 1.29 -19.77 -1.92
CA GLY A 348 2.24 -20.55 -2.72
C GLY A 348 3.51 -19.76 -3.07
N PRO A 349 3.93 -19.73 -4.35
CA PRO A 349 5.08 -18.95 -4.80
C PRO A 349 5.01 -17.46 -4.45
N ILE A 350 3.83 -16.83 -4.48
CA ILE A 350 3.68 -15.40 -4.11
C ILE A 350 4.07 -15.18 -2.65
N LEU A 351 3.61 -16.07 -1.76
CA LEU A 351 3.93 -16.00 -0.33
C LEU A 351 5.42 -16.27 -0.06
N GLN A 352 6.05 -17.17 -0.83
CA GLN A 352 7.50 -17.37 -0.76
C GLN A 352 8.27 -16.12 -1.24
N TYR A 353 7.79 -15.45 -2.31
CA TYR A 353 8.39 -14.21 -2.80
C TYR A 353 8.28 -13.09 -1.76
N THR A 354 7.10 -12.86 -1.17
CA THR A 354 6.93 -11.75 -0.21
C THR A 354 7.55 -12.04 1.15
N ASN A 355 7.49 -13.29 1.62
CA ASN A 355 7.70 -13.66 3.02
C ASN A 355 6.77 -12.87 3.97
N ALA A 356 5.55 -12.53 3.52
CA ALA A 356 4.57 -11.74 4.29
C ALA A 356 3.23 -12.49 4.45
N PRO A 357 3.18 -13.54 5.29
CA PRO A 357 1.93 -14.22 5.64
C PRO A 357 0.99 -13.32 6.45
N ILE A 358 -0.32 -13.60 6.39
CA ILE A 358 -1.41 -12.85 7.05
C ILE A 358 -1.09 -12.38 8.48
N TRP A 359 -0.33 -13.16 9.27
CA TRP A 359 0.01 -12.82 10.66
C TRP A 359 0.94 -11.60 10.81
N THR A 360 1.72 -11.21 9.80
CA THR A 360 2.66 -10.07 9.91
C THR A 360 1.96 -8.72 10.04
N ALA A 361 0.65 -8.63 9.77
CA ALA A 361 -0.16 -7.44 9.99
C ALA A 361 -0.34 -7.10 11.48
N PHE A 362 -0.32 -8.11 12.37
CA PHE A 362 -0.50 -7.89 13.82
C PHE A 362 0.81 -7.41 14.45
N ASN A 363 0.76 -6.30 15.19
CA ASN A 363 1.88 -5.79 16.00
C ASN A 363 1.38 -4.88 17.13
N ASP A 364 2.24 -4.53 18.07
CA ASP A 364 1.86 -3.81 19.30
C ASP A 364 1.54 -2.31 19.10
N TYR A 365 1.81 -1.76 17.91
CA TYR A 365 1.71 -0.31 17.63
C TYR A 365 0.68 0.05 16.55
N SER A 366 -0.04 -0.93 16.00
CA SER A 366 -1.10 -0.69 15.02
C SER A 366 -2.17 -1.76 15.08
N ARG A 367 -3.34 -1.43 14.54
CA ARG A 367 -4.32 -2.44 14.14
C ARG A 367 -3.78 -3.23 12.94
N PRO A 368 -4.18 -4.51 12.76
CA PRO A 368 -3.86 -5.23 11.54
C PRO A 368 -4.63 -4.62 10.35
N GLY A 369 -4.02 -4.67 9.18
CA GLY A 369 -4.61 -4.22 7.93
C GLY A 369 -4.10 -5.05 6.76
N TRP A 370 -5.00 -5.32 5.81
CA TRP A 370 -4.74 -6.24 4.70
C TRP A 370 -5.25 -5.68 3.38
N SER A 371 -4.59 -6.07 2.29
CA SER A 371 -5.16 -5.99 0.96
C SER A 371 -6.23 -7.08 0.83
N THR A 372 -7.46 -6.73 0.46
CA THR A 372 -8.63 -7.64 0.47
C THR A 372 -9.27 -7.83 -0.91
N TYR A 373 -8.45 -7.85 -1.96
CA TYR A 373 -8.83 -8.47 -3.24
C TYR A 373 -9.18 -9.94 -3.00
N THR A 374 -10.26 -10.43 -3.61
CA THR A 374 -10.89 -11.71 -3.23
C THR A 374 -10.20 -12.89 -3.90
N GLU A 375 -8.96 -13.18 -3.51
CA GLU A 375 -8.09 -14.17 -4.16
C GLU A 375 -7.30 -15.05 -3.16
N GLY A 376 -6.71 -16.15 -3.65
CA GLY A 376 -5.85 -17.01 -2.83
C GLY A 376 -6.58 -17.60 -1.61
N PRO A 377 -6.07 -17.40 -0.37
CA PRO A 377 -6.75 -17.85 0.86
C PRO A 377 -8.07 -17.12 1.18
N ILE A 378 -8.42 -16.04 0.46
CA ILE A 378 -9.58 -15.19 0.73
C ILE A 378 -10.56 -15.05 -0.45
N THR A 379 -10.53 -15.99 -1.40
CA THR A 379 -11.45 -16.01 -2.56
C THR A 379 -12.92 -16.14 -2.16
N ASP A 380 -13.25 -17.17 -1.38
CA ASP A 380 -14.65 -17.53 -1.10
C ASP A 380 -15.26 -16.76 0.08
N ASN A 381 -14.40 -16.17 0.94
CA ASN A 381 -14.70 -15.44 2.17
C ASN A 381 -13.38 -15.12 2.91
N PHE A 382 -13.44 -14.34 3.99
CA PHE A 382 -12.27 -13.98 4.79
C PHE A 382 -12.03 -14.87 6.04
N ASN A 383 -12.43 -16.15 6.04
CA ASN A 383 -12.18 -17.04 7.19
C ASN A 383 -10.69 -17.12 7.57
N ALA A 384 -9.79 -17.02 6.59
CA ALA A 384 -8.33 -16.96 6.79
C ALA A 384 -7.86 -15.70 7.56
N LEU A 385 -8.67 -14.64 7.64
CA LEU A 385 -8.46 -13.47 8.48
C LEU A 385 -9.20 -13.61 9.82
N TYR A 386 -10.44 -14.11 9.81
CA TYR A 386 -11.28 -14.21 11.01
C TYR A 386 -10.67 -15.11 12.09
N GLN A 387 -10.03 -16.22 11.71
CA GLN A 387 -9.38 -17.11 12.68
C GLN A 387 -8.21 -16.41 13.42
N PRO A 388 -7.18 -15.88 12.76
CA PRO A 388 -6.09 -15.20 13.46
C PRO A 388 -6.52 -13.90 14.16
N LEU A 389 -7.61 -13.24 13.72
CA LEU A 389 -8.26 -12.18 14.49
C LEU A 389 -8.84 -12.73 15.82
N LYS A 390 -9.65 -13.78 15.77
CA LYS A 390 -10.29 -14.42 16.94
C LYS A 390 -9.26 -14.93 17.95
N GLU A 391 -8.17 -15.54 17.47
CA GLU A 391 -7.04 -16.00 18.30
C GLU A 391 -6.34 -14.86 19.08
N ARG A 392 -6.53 -13.60 18.64
CA ARG A 392 -5.94 -12.40 19.23
C ARG A 392 -7.00 -11.50 19.91
N GLY A 393 -8.18 -12.05 20.22
CA GLY A 393 -9.26 -11.34 20.89
C GLY A 393 -10.15 -10.48 19.98
N SER A 394 -10.13 -10.73 18.67
CA SER A 394 -10.90 -9.99 17.65
C SER A 394 -10.67 -8.47 17.65
N PRO A 395 -9.43 -7.99 17.50
CA PRO A 395 -9.15 -6.56 17.41
C PRO A 395 -9.77 -5.94 16.15
N HIS A 396 -10.12 -4.66 16.22
CA HIS A 396 -10.51 -3.87 15.06
C HIS A 396 -9.39 -3.83 14.00
N TRP A 397 -9.78 -3.88 12.73
CA TRP A 397 -8.88 -4.07 11.58
C TRP A 397 -9.32 -3.28 10.36
N ALA A 398 -8.53 -3.28 9.28
CA ALA A 398 -8.87 -2.59 8.04
C ALA A 398 -8.64 -3.43 6.78
N GLY A 399 -9.56 -3.30 5.80
CA GLY A 399 -9.21 -3.50 4.40
C GLY A 399 -8.43 -2.27 3.94
N THR A 400 -7.10 -2.36 3.86
CA THR A 400 -6.22 -1.21 3.56
C THR A 400 -5.96 -1.00 2.09
N GLU A 401 -6.23 -2.01 1.26
CA GLU A 401 -6.30 -1.89 -0.20
C GLU A 401 -7.25 -2.93 -0.79
N SER A 402 -8.40 -2.48 -1.33
CA SER A 402 -9.58 -3.34 -1.39
C SER A 402 -10.39 -3.12 -2.68
N ALA A 403 -11.02 -4.17 -3.19
CA ALA A 403 -12.09 -4.12 -4.18
C ALA A 403 -12.89 -5.44 -4.14
N PRO A 404 -14.20 -5.45 -4.45
CA PRO A 404 -15.05 -6.64 -4.42
C PRO A 404 -14.80 -7.56 -5.64
N THR A 405 -13.53 -7.92 -5.88
CA THR A 405 -13.07 -8.66 -7.06
C THR A 405 -11.70 -9.30 -6.83
N THR A 406 -11.40 -10.38 -7.57
CA THR A 406 -10.01 -10.80 -7.83
C THR A 406 -9.29 -9.75 -8.69
N LEU A 407 -7.95 -9.76 -8.70
CA LEU A 407 -7.17 -9.03 -9.72
C LEU A 407 -7.41 -9.57 -11.16
N GLY A 408 -8.05 -10.74 -11.30
CA GLY A 408 -8.53 -11.31 -12.56
C GLY A 408 -9.87 -10.76 -13.06
N GLY A 409 -10.64 -10.04 -12.22
CA GLY A 409 -11.95 -9.48 -12.56
C GLY A 409 -13.16 -10.35 -12.20
N GLU A 410 -12.99 -11.39 -11.38
CA GLU A 410 -14.09 -12.19 -10.84
C GLU A 410 -14.67 -11.46 -9.63
N THR A 411 -15.91 -10.97 -9.73
CA THR A 411 -16.55 -10.08 -8.74
C THR A 411 -17.34 -10.83 -7.66
N VAL A 412 -17.25 -10.37 -6.42
CA VAL A 412 -18.17 -10.73 -5.32
C VAL A 412 -19.30 -9.69 -5.24
N ASP A 413 -20.50 -10.10 -4.81
CA ASP A 413 -21.60 -9.15 -4.53
C ASP A 413 -21.11 -8.06 -3.53
N PRO A 414 -21.23 -6.77 -3.87
CA PRO A 414 -20.78 -5.69 -2.99
C PRO A 414 -21.40 -5.75 -1.59
N THR A 415 -22.67 -6.13 -1.44
CA THR A 415 -23.32 -6.20 -0.11
C THR A 415 -22.65 -7.26 0.76
N THR A 416 -22.40 -8.44 0.18
CA THR A 416 -21.68 -9.56 0.80
C THR A 416 -20.24 -9.16 1.14
N TYR A 417 -19.54 -8.47 0.26
CA TYR A 417 -18.17 -8.00 0.47
C TYR A 417 -18.05 -6.93 1.58
N LEU A 418 -19.03 -6.02 1.70
CA LEU A 418 -19.12 -5.11 2.85
C LEU A 418 -19.38 -5.89 4.16
N SER A 419 -20.22 -6.92 4.12
CA SER A 419 -20.52 -7.75 5.30
C SER A 419 -19.29 -8.50 5.83
N TRP A 420 -18.43 -9.01 4.93
CA TRP A 420 -17.18 -9.69 5.29
C TRP A 420 -16.19 -8.78 6.05
N HIS A 421 -16.22 -7.48 5.77
CA HIS A 421 -15.47 -6.49 6.55
C HIS A 421 -16.20 -6.17 7.87
N TYR A 422 -17.37 -5.55 7.78
CA TYR A 422 -17.94 -4.81 8.90
C TYR A 422 -18.62 -5.67 9.97
N ASN A 423 -19.17 -6.83 9.61
CA ASN A 423 -19.77 -7.77 10.58
C ASN A 423 -18.70 -8.58 11.35
N HIS A 424 -17.44 -8.47 10.93
CA HIS A 424 -16.29 -9.14 11.52
C HIS A 424 -15.29 -8.14 12.13
N GLY A 425 -15.75 -6.93 12.47
CA GLY A 425 -15.00 -5.96 13.27
C GLY A 425 -14.08 -5.02 12.48
N ALA A 426 -14.14 -4.97 11.15
CA ALA A 426 -13.40 -3.95 10.40
C ALA A 426 -13.87 -2.54 10.76
N THR A 427 -12.94 -1.59 10.87
CA THR A 427 -13.24 -0.16 11.08
C THR A 427 -13.02 0.67 9.83
N VAL A 428 -12.16 0.24 8.91
CA VAL A 428 -11.90 0.93 7.63
C VAL A 428 -11.97 -0.06 6.47
N LEU A 429 -12.63 0.35 5.38
CA LEU A 429 -12.54 -0.28 4.07
C LEU A 429 -12.05 0.76 3.04
N MET A 430 -10.78 0.65 2.64
CA MET A 430 -10.13 1.48 1.64
C MET A 430 -10.27 0.82 0.26
N LEU A 431 -11.23 1.30 -0.51
CA LEU A 431 -11.47 0.89 -1.89
C LEU A 431 -10.46 1.55 -2.83
N ASN A 432 -9.74 0.74 -3.62
CA ASN A 432 -8.72 1.23 -4.56
C ASN A 432 -9.33 1.83 -5.84
N ALA A 433 -10.18 2.84 -5.65
CA ALA A 433 -10.84 3.61 -6.69
C ALA A 433 -9.89 4.51 -7.49
N ALA A 434 -8.66 4.72 -6.99
CA ALA A 434 -7.61 5.48 -7.65
C ALA A 434 -7.03 4.73 -8.88
N ASP A 435 -7.06 3.40 -8.85
CA ASP A 435 -6.28 2.57 -9.75
C ASP A 435 -6.72 2.62 -11.23
N THR A 436 -5.72 2.55 -12.11
CA THR A 436 -5.83 2.51 -13.57
C THR A 436 -5.61 1.10 -14.15
N TYR A 437 -5.24 0.12 -13.33
CA TYR A 437 -4.95 -1.27 -13.73
C TYR A 437 -6.08 -1.91 -14.56
N ALA A 438 -5.68 -2.80 -15.47
CA ALA A 438 -6.54 -3.45 -16.46
C ALA A 438 -7.47 -2.48 -17.24
N GLY A 439 -7.06 -1.21 -17.42
CA GLY A 439 -7.87 -0.18 -18.09
C GLY A 439 -8.99 0.35 -17.20
N GLY A 440 -8.67 0.61 -15.92
CA GLY A 440 -9.61 1.08 -14.91
C GLY A 440 -10.67 0.04 -14.54
N LEU A 441 -10.30 -1.24 -14.46
CA LEU A 441 -11.22 -2.32 -14.10
C LEU A 441 -11.76 -2.14 -12.68
N LEU A 442 -10.87 -1.90 -11.71
CA LEU A 442 -11.25 -1.64 -10.31
C LEU A 442 -12.18 -0.42 -10.20
N THR A 443 -11.87 0.68 -10.91
CA THR A 443 -12.76 1.86 -11.00
C THR A 443 -14.19 1.48 -11.44
N LYS A 444 -14.33 0.62 -12.46
CA LYS A 444 -15.65 0.23 -13.01
C LYS A 444 -16.44 -0.65 -12.05
N ILE A 445 -15.76 -1.56 -11.36
CA ILE A 445 -16.36 -2.47 -10.38
C ILE A 445 -16.78 -1.69 -9.11
N ILE A 446 -15.88 -0.84 -8.59
CA ILE A 446 -16.13 0.00 -7.42
C ILE A 446 -17.28 1.00 -7.67
N PHE A 447 -17.41 1.55 -8.88
CA PHE A 447 -18.53 2.44 -9.22
C PHE A 447 -19.62 1.77 -10.07
N SER A 448 -19.86 0.46 -9.89
CA SER A 448 -21.04 -0.19 -10.48
C SER A 448 -22.34 0.28 -9.79
N PRO A 449 -23.50 0.21 -10.45
CA PRO A 449 -24.79 0.56 -9.82
C PRO A 449 -25.07 -0.26 -8.55
N GLU A 450 -24.70 -1.53 -8.56
CA GLU A 450 -24.87 -2.48 -7.45
C GLU A 450 -23.93 -2.12 -6.28
N ALA A 451 -22.68 -1.76 -6.59
CA ALA A 451 -21.70 -1.31 -5.61
C ALA A 451 -22.13 -0.01 -4.93
N VAL A 452 -22.54 1.00 -5.73
CA VAL A 452 -23.07 2.27 -5.23
C VAL A 452 -24.31 2.06 -4.34
N ALA A 453 -25.24 1.18 -4.74
CA ALA A 453 -26.42 0.86 -3.93
C ALA A 453 -26.05 0.19 -2.59
N ALA A 454 -25.06 -0.71 -2.57
CA ALA A 454 -24.55 -1.30 -1.33
C ALA A 454 -23.87 -0.27 -0.42
N TYR A 455 -23.11 0.68 -0.98
CA TYR A 455 -22.48 1.77 -0.23
C TYR A 455 -23.52 2.73 0.37
N GLN A 456 -24.58 3.06 -0.37
CA GLN A 456 -25.68 3.90 0.12
C GLN A 456 -26.34 3.27 1.34
N LYS A 457 -26.69 1.98 1.29
CA LYS A 457 -27.23 1.22 2.43
C LYS A 457 -26.30 1.27 3.64
N PHE A 458 -25.04 0.87 3.45
CA PHE A 458 -24.05 0.89 4.53
C PHE A 458 -23.91 2.28 5.17
N LEU A 459 -23.89 3.35 4.37
CA LEU A 459 -23.79 4.73 4.88
C LEU A 459 -25.07 5.23 5.55
N ASN A 460 -26.24 4.71 5.17
CA ASN A 460 -27.51 4.98 5.84
C ASN A 460 -27.70 4.18 7.15
N GLY A 461 -26.93 3.10 7.34
CA GLY A 461 -27.07 2.16 8.47
C GLY A 461 -28.05 1.01 8.21
N GLU A 462 -28.29 0.65 6.94
CA GLU A 462 -29.11 -0.48 6.49
C GLU A 462 -28.31 -1.80 6.36
#